data_AF-A0A2I8AGZ0-F1
#
_entry.id   AF-A0A2I8AGZ0-F1
#
_cell.length_a   1.000
_cell.length_b   1.000
_cell.length_c   1.000
_cell.angle_alpha   90.00
_cell.angle_beta   90.00
_cell.angle_gamma   90.00
#
_symmetry.space_group_name_H-M   'P 1'
#
loop_
_entity.id
_entity.type
_entity.pdbx_description
1 polymer ?
#
loop_
_entity_poly.entity_id
_entity_poly.type
_entity_poly.pdbx_seq_one_letter_code
_entity_poly.pdbx_strand_id
1 'polypeptide(L)'
;MTLVDGNLIKEHLKNECQKYKLQLQGKEIAIIRFEVRENEDNQIKLRYEAARVSAEQKIKTFDTIGVTCNYIILPYNTPVTELQRLIYSINDNENIIAAIVQYPVPDQLQESIQLLSPSKDIDCVRKQQNALFQVPATSEGIVRIVESYSQINSNVAVVGGGGFIGQGIVNYLQKQKIECFILEKNDDKSLTREADIVVTITGKPGLTTPYILPQHRLVVDGGFTPGENKGDLPRGDVDRSAYNIPQNITPVPGGIGPTEMAILAERFVYMALGIKLNKWNYQELQQQQLEYSSNILPVAYKLFTGIKNINYQQISRPQNGIEVIRGENYKLTLNINQNTFSVSRANEKLELIKVNLDNNQTEIARGLTESDVSCWQEIEVENPEILQNATEDISYNQNESIQQEALETVSAVKQLLKFLDENEFESANFYFAQTGDDIIITTQDRSREILRTADNIVMFNPTPEDSERLKQLREFLHNNLDYQDPDIRRVRGR
;
A
#
# COMPACT_ATOMS: atom_id res chain seq x y z
N MET A 1 -5.77 -13.64 -20.69
CA MET A 1 -4.57 -13.39 -19.86
C MET A 1 -5.04 -12.63 -18.63
N THR A 2 -4.60 -13.08 -17.46
CA THR A 2 -5.01 -12.51 -16.18
C THR A 2 -3.77 -12.13 -15.38
N LEU A 3 -3.72 -10.89 -14.88
CA LEU A 3 -2.66 -10.48 -13.96
C LEU A 3 -2.93 -11.12 -12.59
N VAL A 4 -1.89 -11.70 -12.02
CA VAL A 4 -1.89 -12.22 -10.64
C VAL A 4 -1.52 -11.05 -9.71
N ASP A 5 -2.53 -10.31 -9.27
CA ASP A 5 -2.38 -9.12 -8.44
C ASP A 5 -2.13 -9.48 -6.98
N GLY A 6 -0.88 -9.36 -6.54
CA GLY A 6 -0.52 -9.60 -5.15
C GLY A 6 -1.12 -8.58 -4.19
N ASN A 7 -1.61 -7.42 -4.65
CA ASN A 7 -2.34 -6.50 -3.78
C ASN A 7 -3.64 -7.12 -3.26
N LEU A 8 -4.28 -8.00 -4.03
CA LEU A 8 -5.46 -8.73 -3.57
C LEU A 8 -5.13 -9.60 -2.34
N ILE A 9 -4.01 -10.32 -2.39
CA ILE A 9 -3.50 -11.13 -1.28
C ILE A 9 -3.16 -10.23 -0.09
N LYS A 10 -2.48 -9.11 -0.36
CA LYS A 10 -2.07 -8.15 0.67
C LYS A 10 -3.27 -7.56 1.40
N GLU A 11 -4.29 -7.09 0.69
CA GLU A 11 -5.48 -6.50 1.33
C GLU A 11 -6.27 -7.57 2.09
N HIS A 12 -6.43 -8.78 1.54
CA HIS A 12 -7.06 -9.89 2.25
C HIS A 12 -6.37 -10.17 3.59
N LEU A 13 -5.04 -10.38 3.59
CA LEU A 13 -4.31 -10.68 4.82
C LEU A 13 -4.19 -9.48 5.75
N LYS A 14 -4.12 -8.26 5.22
CA LYS A 14 -4.19 -7.05 6.04
C LYS A 14 -5.49 -7.01 6.82
N ASN A 15 -6.63 -7.27 6.19
CA ASN A 15 -7.95 -7.30 6.85
C ASN A 15 -8.01 -8.40 7.91
N GLU A 16 -7.48 -9.60 7.63
CA GLU A 16 -7.40 -10.67 8.62
C GLU A 16 -6.49 -10.30 9.81
N CYS A 17 -5.34 -9.68 9.57
CA CYS A 17 -4.40 -9.29 10.61
C CYS A 17 -4.91 -8.12 11.46
N GLN A 18 -5.64 -7.17 10.86
CA GLN A 18 -6.19 -5.99 11.55
C GLN A 18 -7.18 -6.35 12.66
N LYS A 19 -7.84 -7.52 12.58
CA LYS A 19 -8.68 -8.06 13.66
C LYS A 19 -7.92 -8.23 14.98
N TYR A 20 -6.59 -8.32 14.92
CA TYR A 20 -5.70 -8.51 16.07
C TYR A 20 -4.90 -7.26 16.45
N LYS A 21 -5.19 -6.11 15.82
CA LYS A 21 -4.40 -4.87 15.98
C LYS A 21 -4.24 -4.45 17.45
N LEU A 22 -5.28 -4.60 18.27
CA LEU A 22 -5.22 -4.26 19.70
C LEU A 22 -4.29 -5.20 20.47
N GLN A 23 -4.32 -6.50 20.19
CA GLN A 23 -3.46 -7.50 20.83
C GLN A 23 -1.99 -7.37 20.40
N LEU A 24 -1.75 -6.78 19.23
CA LEU A 24 -0.40 -6.51 18.71
C LEU A 24 0.21 -5.21 19.25
N GLN A 25 -0.57 -4.36 19.95
CA GLN A 25 -0.03 -3.14 20.55
C GLN A 25 1.09 -3.45 21.55
N GLY A 26 2.17 -2.67 21.47
CA GLY A 26 3.38 -2.87 22.28
C GLY A 26 4.26 -4.03 21.82
N LYS A 27 3.90 -4.76 20.75
CA LYS A 27 4.79 -5.70 20.09
C LYS A 27 5.65 -4.96 19.07
N GLU A 28 6.93 -5.32 19.03
CA GLU A 28 7.93 -4.69 18.19
C GLU A 28 8.50 -5.67 17.16
N ILE A 29 8.93 -5.11 16.03
CA ILE A 29 9.77 -5.79 15.04
C ILE A 29 11.03 -4.98 14.78
N ALA A 30 12.19 -5.63 14.73
CA ALA A 30 13.43 -5.01 14.29
C ALA A 30 13.65 -5.18 12.78
N ILE A 31 14.04 -4.13 12.08
CA ILE A 31 14.40 -4.20 10.66
C ILE A 31 15.80 -3.58 10.51
N ILE A 32 16.79 -4.41 10.21
CA ILE A 32 18.20 -4.01 10.05
C ILE A 32 18.51 -3.90 8.55
N ARG A 33 19.00 -2.73 8.11
CA ARG A 33 19.45 -2.49 6.74
C ARG A 33 20.87 -1.91 6.75
N PHE A 34 21.63 -2.16 5.69
CA PHE A 34 22.94 -1.57 5.49
C PHE A 34 22.91 -0.46 4.43
N GLU A 35 23.73 0.56 4.61
CA GLU A 35 24.00 1.57 3.58
C GLU A 35 24.94 1.00 2.53
N VAL A 36 24.85 1.56 1.31
CA VAL A 36 25.78 1.24 0.24
C VAL A 36 27.13 1.90 0.51
N ARG A 37 28.22 1.24 0.15
CA ARG A 37 29.55 1.85 0.21
C ARG A 37 29.66 3.01 -0.79
N GLU A 38 30.43 4.03 -0.43
CA GLU A 38 30.77 5.12 -1.35
C GLU A 38 31.49 4.57 -2.60
N ASN A 39 31.20 5.18 -3.76
CA ASN A 39 31.81 4.85 -5.05
C ASN A 39 31.55 3.42 -5.60
N GLU A 40 30.51 2.74 -5.12
CA GLU A 40 30.09 1.45 -5.69
C GLU A 40 29.53 1.56 -7.11
N ASP A 41 29.60 0.44 -7.83
CA ASP A 41 29.00 0.30 -9.16
C ASP A 41 27.49 0.54 -9.12
N ASN A 42 26.96 1.12 -10.21
CA ASN A 42 25.52 1.45 -10.30
C ASN A 42 24.62 0.23 -10.09
N GLN A 43 25.04 -0.96 -10.52
CA GLN A 43 24.28 -2.20 -10.28
C GLN A 43 24.19 -2.54 -8.78
N ILE A 44 25.25 -2.32 -8.02
CA ILE A 44 25.27 -2.55 -6.58
C ILE A 44 24.38 -1.51 -5.89
N LYS A 45 24.50 -0.24 -6.27
CA LYS A 45 23.63 0.85 -5.77
C LYS A 45 22.14 0.55 -5.95
N LEU A 46 21.74 0.05 -7.13
CA LEU A 46 20.35 -0.33 -7.40
C LEU A 46 19.85 -1.46 -6.47
N ARG A 47 20.71 -2.41 -6.08
CA ARG A 47 20.34 -3.47 -5.14
C ARG A 47 20.10 -2.93 -3.72
N TYR A 48 20.95 -1.99 -3.26
CA TYR A 48 20.75 -1.33 -1.98
C TYR A 48 19.52 -0.41 -1.99
N GLU A 49 19.20 0.20 -3.13
CA GLU A 49 17.97 0.98 -3.30
C GLU A 49 16.73 0.09 -3.29
N ALA A 50 16.76 -1.06 -3.97
CA ALA A 50 15.69 -2.06 -3.88
C ALA A 50 15.46 -2.52 -2.42
N ALA A 51 16.55 -2.74 -1.69
CA ALA A 51 16.51 -3.09 -0.27
C ALA A 51 15.86 -1.99 0.58
N ARG A 52 16.15 -0.71 0.31
CA ARG A 52 15.51 0.43 0.97
C ARG A 52 14.00 0.47 0.70
N VAL A 53 13.59 0.35 -0.56
CA VAL A 53 12.17 0.34 -0.96
C VAL A 53 11.42 -0.82 -0.30
N SER A 54 12.01 -2.01 -0.27
CA SER A 54 11.42 -3.18 0.41
C SER A 54 11.29 -2.96 1.92
N ALA A 55 12.34 -2.44 2.58
CA ALA A 55 12.30 -2.14 4.01
C ALA A 55 11.21 -1.12 4.38
N GLU A 56 11.05 -0.05 3.58
CA GLU A 56 9.98 0.93 3.78
C GLU A 56 8.59 0.34 3.63
N GLN A 57 8.42 -0.61 2.71
CA GLN A 57 7.15 -1.30 2.54
C GLN A 57 6.87 -2.26 3.72
N LYS A 58 7.90 -2.90 4.29
CA LYS A 58 7.79 -3.72 5.51
C LYS A 58 7.34 -2.86 6.69
N ILE A 59 7.98 -1.70 6.91
CA ILE A 59 7.61 -0.76 7.98
C ILE A 59 6.14 -0.37 7.88
N LYS A 60 5.68 0.07 6.70
CA LYS A 60 4.27 0.44 6.48
C LYS A 60 3.31 -0.71 6.78
N THR A 61 3.70 -1.94 6.44
CA THR A 61 2.85 -3.12 6.62
C THR A 61 2.67 -3.42 8.11
N PHE A 62 3.74 -3.43 8.88
CA PHE A 62 3.70 -3.66 10.33
C PHE A 62 2.99 -2.53 11.08
N ASP A 63 3.23 -1.27 10.71
CA ASP A 63 2.53 -0.11 11.26
C ASP A 63 1.00 -0.20 11.05
N THR A 64 0.58 -0.62 9.85
CA THR A 64 -0.85 -0.78 9.51
C THR A 64 -1.57 -1.77 10.44
N ILE A 65 -0.87 -2.81 10.92
CA ILE A 65 -1.41 -3.83 11.84
C ILE A 65 -1.11 -3.53 13.32
N GLY A 66 -0.57 -2.35 13.63
CA GLY A 66 -0.34 -1.88 15.01
C GLY A 66 0.97 -2.35 15.65
N VAL A 67 1.95 -2.76 14.83
CA VAL A 67 3.27 -3.25 15.30
C VAL A 67 4.31 -2.13 15.17
N THR A 68 5.02 -1.87 16.26
CA THR A 68 6.08 -0.85 16.30
C THR A 68 7.32 -1.36 15.56
N CYS A 69 7.84 -0.55 14.64
CA CYS A 69 9.03 -0.91 13.85
C CYS A 69 10.29 -0.20 14.36
N ASN A 70 11.25 -1.00 14.85
CA ASN A 70 12.60 -0.55 15.14
C ASN A 70 13.43 -0.63 13.85
N TYR A 71 13.39 0.44 13.04
CA TYR A 71 14.14 0.51 11.79
C TYR A 71 15.56 1.03 12.02
N ILE A 72 16.54 0.16 11.77
CA ILE A 72 17.96 0.39 12.07
C ILE A 72 18.74 0.40 10.75
N ILE A 73 19.41 1.51 10.47
CA ILE A 73 20.29 1.68 9.30
C ILE A 73 21.73 1.70 9.78
N LEU A 74 22.54 0.76 9.27
CA LEU A 74 23.94 0.59 9.62
C LEU A 74 24.84 0.98 8.43
N PRO A 75 25.95 1.69 8.65
CA PRO A 75 26.95 1.91 7.60
C PRO A 75 27.50 0.62 7.00
N TYR A 76 27.94 0.66 5.74
CA TYR A 76 28.57 -0.50 5.09
C TYR A 76 29.78 -1.05 5.88
N ASN A 77 30.53 -0.15 6.52
CA ASN A 77 31.74 -0.44 7.28
C ASN A 77 31.48 -0.71 8.77
N THR A 78 30.23 -0.99 9.17
CA THR A 78 29.91 -1.35 10.56
C THR A 78 30.83 -2.47 11.07
N PRO A 79 31.49 -2.28 12.23
CA PRO A 79 32.30 -3.31 12.85
C PRO A 79 31.49 -4.56 13.19
N VAL A 80 32.11 -5.73 13.02
CA VAL A 80 31.53 -7.04 13.38
C VAL A 80 30.96 -7.03 14.80
N THR A 81 31.71 -6.50 15.76
CA THR A 81 31.33 -6.45 17.17
C THR A 81 30.12 -5.56 17.45
N GLU A 82 29.89 -4.53 16.62
CA GLU A 82 28.73 -3.64 16.75
C GLU A 82 27.46 -4.36 16.33
N LEU A 83 27.47 -5.03 15.18
CA LEU A 83 26.33 -5.84 14.72
C LEU A 83 26.03 -6.99 15.68
N GLN A 84 27.05 -7.64 16.24
CA GLN A 84 26.86 -8.70 17.22
C GLN A 84 26.13 -8.18 18.46
N ARG A 85 26.55 -7.03 19.02
CA ARG A 85 25.88 -6.41 20.17
C ARG A 85 24.43 -6.05 19.86
N LEU A 86 24.16 -5.53 18.67
CA LEU A 86 22.80 -5.23 18.22
C LEU A 86 21.94 -6.50 18.13
N ILE A 87 22.46 -7.58 17.56
CA ILE A 87 21.72 -8.84 17.47
C ILE A 87 21.45 -9.42 18.86
N TYR A 88 22.41 -9.33 19.79
CA TYR A 88 22.17 -9.76 21.17
C TYR A 88 21.10 -8.92 21.87
N SER A 89 21.12 -7.59 21.73
CA SER A 89 20.06 -6.75 22.31
C SER A 89 18.68 -7.03 21.71
N ILE A 90 18.62 -7.34 20.40
CA ILE A 90 17.39 -7.78 19.74
C ILE A 90 16.93 -9.13 20.28
N ASN A 91 17.83 -10.08 20.47
CA ASN A 91 17.50 -11.40 21.01
C ASN A 91 16.95 -11.32 22.43
N ASP A 92 17.56 -10.49 23.29
CA ASP A 92 17.23 -10.38 24.71
C ASP A 92 15.99 -9.51 24.99
N ASN A 93 15.54 -8.68 24.05
CA ASN A 93 14.37 -7.83 24.23
C ASN A 93 13.05 -8.59 23.98
N GLU A 94 12.26 -8.83 25.03
CA GLU A 94 10.98 -9.54 24.97
C GLU A 94 9.88 -8.81 24.17
N ASN A 95 9.97 -7.48 24.01
CA ASN A 95 9.03 -6.73 23.18
C ASN A 95 9.27 -6.98 21.69
N ILE A 96 10.52 -7.26 21.30
CA ILE A 96 10.88 -7.57 19.91
C ILE A 96 10.54 -9.02 19.62
N ILE A 97 9.41 -9.23 18.95
CA ILE A 97 8.90 -10.55 18.59
C ILE A 97 9.65 -11.15 17.41
N ALA A 98 10.00 -10.30 16.44
CA ALA A 98 10.64 -10.70 15.20
C ALA A 98 11.72 -9.72 14.77
N ALA A 99 12.62 -10.17 13.92
CA ALA A 99 13.63 -9.35 13.28
C ALA A 99 13.82 -9.73 11.82
N ILE A 100 14.05 -8.71 10.99
CA ILE A 100 14.36 -8.83 9.57
C ILE A 100 15.75 -8.24 9.34
N VAL A 101 16.62 -9.01 8.69
CA VAL A 101 17.90 -8.51 8.16
C VAL A 101 17.73 -8.32 6.66
N GLN A 102 17.66 -7.06 6.24
CA GLN A 102 17.41 -6.70 4.86
C GLN A 102 18.70 -6.85 4.03
N TYR A 103 18.69 -7.80 3.10
CA TYR A 103 19.77 -7.98 2.13
C TYR A 103 19.76 -6.86 1.07
N PRO A 104 20.94 -6.50 0.51
CA PRO A 104 22.25 -7.12 0.71
C PRO A 104 22.93 -6.76 2.05
N VAL A 105 23.68 -7.73 2.59
CA VAL A 105 24.49 -7.59 3.82
C VAL A 105 25.98 -7.56 3.43
N PRO A 106 26.82 -6.67 4.00
CA PRO A 106 28.26 -6.68 3.77
C PRO A 106 28.90 -8.04 4.07
N ASP A 107 29.83 -8.49 3.21
CA ASP A 107 30.39 -9.84 3.29
C ASP A 107 31.01 -10.17 4.66
N GLN A 108 31.69 -9.19 5.27
CA GLN A 108 32.30 -9.36 6.59
C GLN A 108 31.28 -9.57 7.73
N LEU A 109 30.00 -9.29 7.50
CA LEU A 109 28.92 -9.35 8.49
C LEU A 109 28.02 -10.59 8.34
N GLN A 110 28.18 -11.38 7.26
CA GLN A 110 27.33 -12.53 6.95
C GLN A 110 27.29 -13.57 8.08
N GLU A 111 28.42 -13.85 8.73
CA GLU A 111 28.46 -14.80 9.85
C GLU A 111 27.79 -14.25 11.11
N SER A 112 27.83 -12.94 11.34
CA SER A 112 27.16 -12.32 12.50
C SER A 112 25.64 -12.44 12.43
N ILE A 113 25.05 -12.45 11.21
CA ILE A 113 23.60 -12.66 11.02
C ILE A 113 23.14 -14.01 11.59
N GLN A 114 24.02 -15.00 11.63
CA GLN A 114 23.71 -16.33 12.16
C GLN A 114 23.45 -16.34 13.67
N LEU A 115 23.81 -15.27 14.39
CA LEU A 115 23.55 -15.09 15.81
C LEU A 115 22.11 -14.67 16.12
N LEU A 116 21.32 -14.30 15.12
CA LEU A 116 19.91 -13.96 15.32
C LEU A 116 19.15 -15.18 15.85
N SER A 117 18.35 -15.00 16.91
CA SER A 117 17.59 -16.09 17.50
C SER A 117 16.68 -16.77 16.47
N PRO A 118 16.60 -18.11 16.42
CA PRO A 118 15.72 -18.79 15.47
C PRO A 118 14.27 -18.40 15.67
N SER A 119 13.86 -18.20 16.91
CA SER A 119 12.49 -17.78 17.24
C SER A 119 12.16 -16.37 16.79
N LYS A 120 13.14 -15.54 16.41
CA LYS A 120 12.93 -14.15 15.94
C LYS A 120 13.19 -13.98 14.44
N ASP A 121 13.80 -14.95 13.76
CA ASP A 121 14.11 -14.90 12.32
C ASP A 121 12.87 -15.15 11.46
N ILE A 122 12.05 -14.11 11.28
CA ILE A 122 10.80 -14.17 10.52
C ILE A 122 11.02 -14.36 9.01
N ASP A 123 12.20 -13.99 8.49
CA ASP A 123 12.52 -14.00 7.05
C ASP A 123 13.44 -15.18 6.64
N CYS A 124 13.78 -16.05 7.60
CA CYS A 124 14.58 -17.27 7.38
C CYS A 124 15.90 -17.01 6.65
N VAL A 125 16.60 -15.94 7.03
CA VAL A 125 17.88 -15.56 6.40
C VAL A 125 19.06 -16.36 6.97
N ARG A 126 18.85 -17.10 8.05
CA ARG A 126 19.87 -17.96 8.64
C ARG A 126 20.09 -19.23 7.82
N LYS A 127 21.33 -19.73 7.87
CA LYS A 127 21.74 -21.00 7.24
C LYS A 127 21.05 -22.19 7.89
N GLN A 128 20.81 -22.13 9.20
CA GLN A 128 20.07 -23.16 9.92
C GLN A 128 18.58 -22.92 9.80
N GLN A 129 17.82 -23.99 9.54
CA GLN A 129 16.37 -23.91 9.42
C GLN A 129 15.74 -23.43 10.74
N ASN A 130 14.81 -22.49 10.62
CA ASN A 130 13.98 -22.05 11.73
C ASN A 130 12.91 -23.13 12.01
N ALA A 131 12.60 -23.36 13.28
CA ALA A 131 11.57 -24.30 13.70
C ALA A 131 10.15 -23.83 13.32
N LEU A 132 9.91 -22.51 13.27
CA LEU A 132 8.61 -21.91 12.96
C LEU A 132 8.36 -21.79 11.46
N PHE A 133 9.36 -21.32 10.71
CA PHE A 133 9.26 -21.10 9.27
C PHE A 133 10.44 -21.76 8.56
N GLN A 134 10.19 -22.36 7.40
CA GLN A 134 11.19 -23.23 6.76
C GLN A 134 11.87 -22.58 5.55
N VAL A 135 11.35 -21.47 5.06
CA VAL A 135 11.85 -20.75 3.87
C VAL A 135 11.61 -19.24 4.02
N PRO A 136 12.30 -18.39 3.23
CA PRO A 136 12.05 -16.95 3.23
C PRO A 136 10.60 -16.58 2.93
N ALA A 137 10.14 -15.42 3.41
CA ALA A 137 8.74 -15.00 3.25
C ALA A 137 8.37 -14.85 1.76
N THR A 138 9.28 -14.30 0.95
CA THR A 138 9.12 -14.19 -0.50
C THR A 138 8.95 -15.57 -1.16
N SER A 139 9.74 -16.56 -0.73
CA SER A 139 9.69 -17.91 -1.28
C SER A 139 8.37 -18.61 -0.95
N GLU A 140 7.88 -18.48 0.29
CA GLU A 140 6.57 -18.99 0.67
C GLU A 140 5.44 -18.31 -0.12
N GLY A 141 5.49 -16.99 -0.28
CA GLY A 141 4.50 -16.24 -1.06
C GLY A 141 4.43 -16.70 -2.52
N ILE A 142 5.60 -16.82 -3.17
CA ILE A 142 5.70 -17.35 -4.54
C ILE A 142 5.10 -18.75 -4.63
N VAL A 143 5.46 -19.66 -3.72
CA VAL A 143 5.01 -21.05 -3.81
C VAL A 143 3.52 -21.19 -3.53
N ARG A 144 2.94 -20.41 -2.62
CA ARG A 144 1.48 -20.39 -2.41
C ARG A 144 0.71 -19.88 -3.64
N ILE A 145 1.27 -18.92 -4.39
CA ILE A 145 0.73 -18.54 -5.70
C ILE A 145 0.85 -19.73 -6.67
N VAL A 146 2.02 -20.36 -6.78
CA VAL A 146 2.23 -21.52 -7.68
C VAL A 146 1.26 -22.66 -7.36
N GLU A 147 1.03 -22.99 -6.09
CA GLU A 147 0.07 -23.99 -5.65
C GLU A 147 -1.35 -23.70 -6.16
N SER A 148 -1.76 -22.42 -6.18
CA SER A 148 -3.08 -22.00 -6.67
C SER A 148 -3.28 -22.27 -8.17
N TYR A 149 -2.20 -22.51 -8.94
CA TYR A 149 -2.26 -22.81 -10.37
C TYR A 149 -1.72 -24.20 -10.73
N SER A 150 -1.18 -24.94 -9.76
CA SER A 150 -0.58 -26.24 -9.98
C SER A 150 -1.66 -27.31 -10.17
N GLN A 151 -1.41 -28.23 -11.10
CA GLN A 151 -2.21 -29.43 -11.32
C GLN A 151 -1.37 -30.66 -10.99
N ILE A 152 -2.01 -31.83 -10.99
CA ILE A 152 -1.29 -33.11 -10.90
C ILE A 152 -0.25 -33.15 -12.03
N ASN A 153 1.01 -33.42 -11.68
CA ASN A 153 2.18 -33.46 -12.58
C ASN A 153 2.56 -32.11 -13.20
N SER A 154 2.17 -30.97 -12.62
CA SER A 154 2.71 -29.69 -13.06
C SER A 154 4.22 -29.62 -12.84
N ASN A 155 4.94 -29.17 -13.87
CA ASN A 155 6.39 -28.97 -13.82
C ASN A 155 6.73 -27.48 -13.77
N VAL A 156 7.62 -27.11 -12.85
CA VAL A 156 8.01 -25.71 -12.57
C VAL A 156 9.46 -25.45 -12.95
N ALA A 157 9.71 -24.50 -13.86
CA ALA A 157 11.05 -23.97 -14.09
C ALA A 157 11.36 -22.84 -13.10
N VAL A 158 12.44 -22.96 -12.33
CA VAL A 158 12.92 -21.92 -11.42
C VAL A 158 14.19 -21.27 -11.97
N VAL A 159 14.07 -20.05 -12.52
CA VAL A 159 15.18 -19.28 -13.08
C VAL A 159 15.79 -18.39 -11.98
N GLY A 160 17.05 -18.66 -11.61
CA GLY A 160 17.74 -18.00 -10.49
C GLY A 160 17.56 -18.70 -9.14
N GLY A 161 17.47 -20.04 -9.12
CA GLY A 161 17.23 -20.85 -7.93
C GLY A 161 18.39 -20.90 -6.91
N GLY A 162 19.58 -20.37 -7.22
CA GLY A 162 20.79 -20.56 -6.42
C GLY A 162 20.89 -19.69 -5.16
N GLY A 163 20.17 -18.56 -5.09
CA GLY A 163 20.11 -17.71 -3.90
C GLY A 163 19.22 -18.27 -2.79
N PHE A 164 19.27 -17.70 -1.58
CA PHE A 164 18.48 -18.19 -0.44
C PHE A 164 16.96 -18.18 -0.72
N ILE A 165 16.45 -17.20 -1.47
CA ILE A 165 15.05 -17.15 -1.92
C ILE A 165 14.75 -18.28 -2.91
N GLY A 166 15.63 -18.54 -3.86
CA GLY A 166 15.48 -19.59 -4.87
C GLY A 166 15.51 -20.98 -4.29
N GLN A 167 16.47 -21.24 -3.40
CA GLN A 167 16.56 -22.49 -2.67
C GLN A 167 15.31 -22.69 -1.79
N GLY A 168 14.80 -21.62 -1.19
CA GLY A 168 13.52 -21.63 -0.48
C GLY A 168 12.35 -22.10 -1.36
N ILE A 169 12.24 -21.55 -2.58
CA ILE A 169 11.19 -21.94 -3.53
C ILE A 169 11.30 -23.41 -3.89
N VAL A 170 12.49 -23.87 -4.30
CA VAL A 170 12.75 -25.26 -4.69
C VAL A 170 12.43 -26.22 -3.54
N ASN A 171 12.93 -25.93 -2.34
CA ASN A 171 12.71 -26.77 -1.16
C ASN A 171 11.22 -26.84 -0.78
N TYR A 172 10.48 -25.74 -0.91
CA TYR A 172 9.04 -25.73 -0.63
C TYR A 172 8.28 -26.53 -1.69
N LEU A 173 8.54 -26.31 -2.98
CA LEU A 173 7.90 -27.07 -4.08
C LEU A 173 8.09 -28.58 -3.92
N GLN A 174 9.32 -29.01 -3.61
CA GLN A 174 9.63 -30.41 -3.34
C GLN A 174 8.84 -30.98 -2.16
N LYS A 175 8.68 -30.21 -1.06
CA LYS A 175 7.85 -30.62 0.09
C LYS A 175 6.38 -30.78 -0.28
N GLN A 176 5.89 -29.99 -1.23
CA GLN A 176 4.54 -30.10 -1.78
C GLN A 176 4.41 -31.15 -2.88
N LYS A 177 5.49 -31.89 -3.18
CA LYS A 177 5.55 -32.89 -4.26
C LYS A 177 5.23 -32.29 -5.63
N ILE A 178 5.58 -31.03 -5.85
CA ILE A 178 5.51 -30.37 -7.15
C ILE A 178 6.88 -30.52 -7.82
N GLU A 179 6.91 -31.04 -9.04
CA GLU A 179 8.15 -31.21 -9.79
C GLU A 179 8.71 -29.85 -10.21
N CYS A 180 10.02 -29.69 -10.06
CA CYS A 180 10.69 -28.48 -10.49
C CYS A 180 12.13 -28.73 -10.95
N PHE A 181 12.62 -27.90 -11.86
CA PHE A 181 14.02 -27.86 -12.26
C PHE A 181 14.56 -26.44 -12.19
N ILE A 182 15.87 -26.32 -11.96
CA ILE A 182 16.55 -25.04 -11.71
C ILE A 182 17.33 -24.64 -12.95
N LEU A 183 17.26 -23.35 -13.30
CA LEU A 183 18.05 -22.74 -14.35
C LEU A 183 18.85 -21.57 -13.78
N GLU A 184 20.16 -21.73 -13.71
CA GLU A 184 21.11 -20.71 -13.25
C GLU A 184 21.64 -19.86 -14.40
N LYS A 185 22.53 -18.91 -14.07
CA LYS A 185 23.10 -17.95 -15.04
C LYS A 185 23.62 -18.60 -16.33
N ASN A 186 24.30 -19.74 -16.24
CA ASN A 186 24.99 -20.38 -17.37
C ASN A 186 24.15 -21.43 -18.11
N ASP A 187 22.95 -21.75 -17.61
CA ASP A 187 22.10 -22.78 -18.21
C ASP A 187 21.32 -22.24 -19.41
N ASP A 188 20.85 -23.12 -20.29
CA ASP A 188 19.97 -22.73 -21.39
C ASP A 188 18.56 -22.41 -20.87
N LYS A 189 18.18 -21.13 -20.86
CA LYS A 189 16.84 -20.70 -20.43
C LYS A 189 15.74 -21.10 -21.40
N SER A 190 16.09 -21.57 -22.60
CA SER A 190 15.13 -22.11 -23.54
C SER A 190 14.45 -23.39 -23.05
N LEU A 191 15.01 -24.06 -22.04
CA LEU A 191 14.40 -25.21 -21.36
C LEU A 191 13.14 -24.86 -20.57
N THR A 192 12.89 -23.57 -20.27
CA THR A 192 11.61 -23.12 -19.68
C THR A 192 10.39 -23.55 -20.51
N ARG A 193 10.55 -23.81 -21.82
CA ARG A 193 9.49 -24.33 -22.70
C ARG A 193 8.89 -25.65 -22.22
N GLU A 194 9.63 -26.43 -21.43
CA GLU A 194 9.21 -27.73 -20.89
C GLU A 194 8.35 -27.60 -19.62
N ALA A 195 8.20 -26.38 -19.08
CA ALA A 195 7.46 -26.13 -17.86
C ALA A 195 6.06 -25.57 -18.12
N ASP A 196 5.11 -25.99 -17.27
CA ASP A 196 3.79 -25.38 -17.18
C ASP A 196 3.85 -24.02 -16.50
N ILE A 197 4.76 -23.89 -15.52
CA ILE A 197 4.90 -22.71 -14.67
C ILE A 197 6.36 -22.26 -14.69
N VAL A 198 6.59 -20.97 -14.90
CA VAL A 198 7.93 -20.37 -14.86
C VAL A 198 8.01 -19.43 -13.66
N VAL A 199 8.97 -19.63 -12.77
CA VAL A 199 9.29 -18.73 -11.66
C VAL A 199 10.65 -18.10 -11.95
N THR A 200 10.75 -16.78 -11.93
CA THR A 200 12.01 -16.05 -12.16
C THR A 200 12.31 -15.09 -11.01
N ILE A 201 13.55 -15.16 -10.50
CA ILE A 201 14.03 -14.40 -9.32
C ILE A 201 15.51 -14.00 -9.49
N THR A 202 15.88 -13.61 -10.71
CA THR A 202 17.25 -13.29 -11.11
C THR A 202 17.65 -11.85 -10.78
N GLY A 203 16.67 -10.95 -10.62
CA GLY A 203 16.90 -9.51 -10.42
C GLY A 203 17.54 -8.85 -11.64
N LYS A 204 17.30 -9.38 -12.85
CA LYS A 204 17.87 -8.90 -14.10
C LYS A 204 16.76 -8.49 -15.06
N PRO A 205 16.54 -7.18 -15.26
CA PRO A 205 15.45 -6.67 -16.08
C PRO A 205 15.33 -7.35 -17.44
N GLY A 206 14.16 -7.91 -17.72
CA GLY A 206 13.82 -8.48 -19.01
C GLY A 206 14.58 -9.75 -19.42
N LEU A 207 15.42 -10.34 -18.56
CA LEU A 207 16.22 -11.53 -18.89
C LEU A 207 15.36 -12.72 -19.34
N THR A 208 14.19 -12.90 -18.71
CA THR A 208 13.33 -14.06 -18.92
C THR A 208 12.33 -13.83 -20.06
N THR A 209 12.17 -12.58 -20.52
CA THR A 209 11.23 -12.16 -21.58
C THR A 209 11.26 -13.05 -22.84
N PRO A 210 12.42 -13.37 -23.45
CA PRO A 210 12.46 -14.13 -24.71
C PRO A 210 11.95 -15.56 -24.59
N TYR A 211 11.81 -16.07 -23.37
CA TYR A 211 11.48 -17.46 -23.08
C TYR A 211 10.04 -17.62 -22.62
N ILE A 212 9.28 -16.52 -22.53
CA ILE A 212 7.86 -16.57 -22.18
C ILE A 212 7.05 -17.03 -23.39
N LEU A 213 6.34 -18.16 -23.24
CA LEU A 213 5.51 -18.78 -24.26
C LEU A 213 4.01 -18.82 -23.87
N PRO A 214 3.09 -18.84 -24.86
CA PRO A 214 1.65 -18.89 -24.60
C PRO A 214 1.17 -20.12 -23.80
N GLN A 215 1.93 -21.20 -23.85
CA GLN A 215 1.61 -22.45 -23.13
C GLN A 215 1.87 -22.36 -21.62
N HIS A 216 2.62 -21.37 -21.13
CA HIS A 216 2.83 -21.22 -19.69
C HIS A 216 1.51 -20.82 -19.02
N ARG A 217 1.06 -21.69 -18.12
CA ARG A 217 -0.13 -21.47 -17.31
C ARG A 217 0.08 -20.32 -16.34
N LEU A 218 1.28 -20.19 -15.79
CA LEU A 218 1.64 -19.14 -14.86
C LEU A 218 3.10 -18.74 -15.06
N VAL A 219 3.35 -17.43 -15.08
CA VAL A 219 4.67 -16.84 -14.97
C VAL A 219 4.72 -16.02 -13.68
N VAL A 220 5.62 -16.39 -12.77
CA VAL A 220 5.87 -15.66 -11.52
C VAL A 220 7.17 -14.87 -11.67
N ASP A 221 7.03 -13.56 -11.83
CA ASP A 221 8.12 -12.60 -11.83
C ASP A 221 8.37 -12.07 -10.42
N GLY A 222 9.35 -12.66 -9.74
CA GLY A 222 9.88 -12.19 -8.46
C GLY A 222 11.05 -11.23 -8.61
N GLY A 223 11.38 -10.80 -9.83
CA GLY A 223 12.41 -9.80 -10.09
C GLY A 223 11.96 -8.40 -9.67
N PHE A 224 12.89 -7.61 -9.12
CA PHE A 224 12.65 -6.21 -8.83
C PHE A 224 13.91 -5.39 -9.05
N THR A 225 13.85 -4.47 -10.00
CA THR A 225 14.86 -3.43 -10.23
C THR A 225 14.19 -2.06 -10.11
N PRO A 226 14.66 -1.16 -9.23
CA PRO A 226 14.11 0.19 -9.11
C PRO A 226 14.11 0.93 -10.44
N GLY A 227 13.18 1.87 -10.59
CA GLY A 227 13.18 2.81 -11.71
C GLY A 227 14.46 3.66 -11.71
N GLU A 228 14.95 4.03 -12.89
CA GLU A 228 16.20 4.79 -13.02
C GLU A 228 16.00 6.25 -12.58
N ASN A 229 14.84 6.84 -12.89
CA ASN A 229 14.47 8.19 -12.49
C ASN A 229 13.30 8.20 -11.50
N LYS A 230 13.15 9.33 -10.81
CA LYS A 230 12.02 9.55 -9.90
C LYS A 230 10.70 9.51 -10.69
N GLY A 231 9.87 8.52 -10.39
CA GLY A 231 8.58 8.30 -11.06
C GLY A 231 8.60 7.15 -12.08
N ASP A 232 9.78 6.64 -12.43
CA ASP A 232 9.87 5.45 -13.28
C ASP A 232 9.35 4.22 -12.52
N LEU A 233 8.57 3.40 -13.21
CA LEU A 233 8.09 2.15 -12.64
C LEU A 233 9.25 1.15 -12.50
N PRO A 234 9.30 0.37 -11.41
CA PRO A 234 10.29 -0.69 -11.26
C PRO A 234 10.13 -1.74 -12.37
N ARG A 235 11.22 -2.40 -12.73
CA ARG A 235 11.26 -3.45 -13.78
C ARG A 235 11.43 -4.82 -13.15
N GLY A 236 10.74 -5.81 -13.70
CA GLY A 236 10.88 -7.22 -13.34
C GLY A 236 11.83 -7.97 -14.27
N ASP A 237 12.02 -9.26 -14.03
CA ASP A 237 12.80 -10.14 -14.90
C ASP A 237 12.10 -10.40 -16.25
N VAL A 238 10.78 -10.17 -16.31
CA VAL A 238 9.97 -10.23 -17.53
C VAL A 238 9.55 -8.82 -17.90
N ASP A 239 9.85 -8.41 -19.13
CA ASP A 239 9.42 -7.12 -19.65
C ASP A 239 7.89 -7.06 -19.82
N ARG A 240 7.30 -5.89 -19.58
CA ARG A 240 5.85 -5.68 -19.68
C ARG A 240 5.28 -6.00 -21.06
N SER A 241 6.09 -5.88 -22.11
CA SER A 241 5.70 -6.26 -23.47
C SER A 241 5.34 -7.74 -23.62
N ALA A 242 5.81 -8.62 -22.73
CA ALA A 242 5.51 -10.04 -22.74
C ALA A 242 4.35 -10.44 -21.83
N TYR A 243 3.73 -9.50 -21.11
CA TYR A 243 2.70 -9.85 -20.11
C TYR A 243 1.48 -10.52 -20.75
N ASN A 244 1.14 -10.18 -21.99
CA ASN A 244 -0.01 -10.74 -22.71
C ASN A 244 0.25 -12.14 -23.32
N ILE A 245 1.46 -12.67 -23.19
CA ILE A 245 1.84 -13.95 -23.77
C ILE A 245 1.35 -15.14 -22.93
N PRO A 246 1.68 -15.28 -21.63
CA PRO A 246 1.26 -16.44 -20.83
C PRO A 246 -0.22 -16.34 -20.44
N GLN A 247 -0.77 -17.43 -19.92
CA GLN A 247 -2.15 -17.44 -19.44
C GLN A 247 -2.33 -16.53 -18.21
N ASN A 248 -1.38 -16.57 -17.27
CA ASN A 248 -1.34 -15.76 -16.06
C ASN A 248 0.08 -15.26 -15.79
N ILE A 249 0.22 -14.04 -15.26
CA ILE A 249 1.52 -13.48 -14.87
C ILE A 249 1.42 -12.56 -13.66
N THR A 250 2.38 -12.63 -12.73
CA THR A 250 2.50 -11.64 -11.66
C THR A 250 3.15 -10.35 -12.18
N PRO A 251 2.54 -9.17 -12.04
CA PRO A 251 3.12 -7.93 -12.54
C PRO A 251 4.22 -7.40 -11.61
N VAL A 252 5.14 -6.61 -12.18
CA VAL A 252 6.11 -5.81 -11.42
C VAL A 252 5.88 -4.33 -11.75
N PRO A 253 5.58 -3.46 -10.76
CA PRO A 253 5.22 -3.79 -9.37
C PRO A 253 3.82 -4.42 -9.27
N GLY A 254 3.46 -4.93 -8.08
CA GLY A 254 2.09 -5.35 -7.76
C GLY A 254 1.91 -6.86 -7.53
N GLY A 255 2.85 -7.70 -7.97
CA GLY A 255 2.80 -9.15 -7.77
C GLY A 255 3.49 -9.59 -6.47
N ILE A 256 4.76 -9.97 -6.57
CA ILE A 256 5.46 -10.65 -5.47
C ILE A 256 5.75 -9.74 -4.26
N GLY A 257 6.06 -8.46 -4.48
CA GLY A 257 6.30 -7.51 -3.39
C GLY A 257 5.14 -7.43 -2.38
N PRO A 258 3.92 -7.08 -2.80
CA PRO A 258 2.73 -7.11 -1.93
C PRO A 258 2.48 -8.48 -1.28
N THR A 259 2.72 -9.58 -2.02
CA THR A 259 2.57 -10.94 -1.51
C THR A 259 3.53 -11.22 -0.34
N GLU A 260 4.81 -10.83 -0.45
CA GLU A 260 5.79 -10.95 0.64
C GLU A 260 5.32 -10.22 1.90
N MET A 261 4.79 -9.00 1.75
CA MET A 261 4.27 -8.22 2.88
C MET A 261 3.11 -8.93 3.58
N ALA A 262 2.22 -9.54 2.80
CA ALA A 262 1.10 -10.31 3.30
C ALA A 262 1.59 -11.50 4.16
N ILE A 263 2.55 -12.27 3.64
CA ILE A 263 3.16 -13.39 4.36
C ILE A 263 3.86 -12.92 5.64
N LEU A 264 4.59 -11.81 5.60
CA LEU A 264 5.26 -11.27 6.79
C LEU A 264 4.27 -10.85 7.88
N ALA A 265 3.13 -10.26 7.52
CA ALA A 265 2.07 -9.91 8.47
C ALA A 265 1.46 -11.19 9.11
N GLU A 266 1.12 -12.19 8.30
CA GLU A 266 0.61 -13.49 8.75
C GLU A 266 1.59 -14.18 9.72
N ARG A 267 2.88 -14.22 9.34
CA ARG A 267 3.93 -14.81 10.18
C ARG A 267 4.07 -14.08 11.51
N PHE A 268 4.01 -12.74 11.51
CA PHE A 268 4.14 -11.96 12.73
C PHE A 268 2.97 -12.19 13.69
N VAL A 269 1.73 -12.24 13.19
CA VAL A 269 0.54 -12.59 13.98
C VAL A 269 0.73 -13.96 14.64
N TYR A 270 1.22 -14.95 13.89
CA TYR A 270 1.50 -16.27 14.44
C TYR A 270 2.58 -16.25 15.53
N MET A 271 3.70 -15.55 15.29
CA MET A 271 4.79 -15.45 16.28
C MET A 271 4.36 -14.73 17.55
N ALA A 272 3.58 -13.66 17.43
CA ALA A 272 3.18 -12.81 18.55
C ALA A 272 2.06 -13.45 19.39
N LEU A 273 1.10 -14.12 18.74
CA LEU A 273 -0.16 -14.53 19.36
C LEU A 273 -0.44 -16.05 19.29
N GLY A 274 0.36 -16.82 18.55
CA GLY A 274 0.11 -18.24 18.30
C GLY A 274 -1.09 -18.51 17.38
N ILE A 275 -1.64 -17.47 16.74
CA ILE A 275 -2.84 -17.56 15.90
C ILE A 275 -2.42 -17.88 14.47
N LYS A 276 -2.91 -19.02 13.96
CA LYS A 276 -2.74 -19.39 12.55
C LYS A 276 -3.93 -18.86 11.75
N LEU A 277 -3.65 -17.99 10.80
CA LEU A 277 -4.66 -17.52 9.85
C LEU A 277 -4.99 -18.62 8.83
N ASN A 278 -6.17 -18.52 8.23
CA ASN A 278 -6.57 -19.45 7.17
C ASN A 278 -5.66 -19.26 5.95
N LYS A 279 -5.22 -20.38 5.37
CA LYS A 279 -4.45 -20.37 4.14
C LYS A 279 -5.36 -19.85 3.01
N TRP A 280 -4.91 -18.83 2.30
CA TRP A 280 -5.59 -18.28 1.13
C TRP A 280 -5.30 -19.10 -0.13
N ASN A 281 -6.24 -19.09 -1.07
CA ASN A 281 -6.05 -19.56 -2.45
C ASN A 281 -6.28 -18.37 -3.39
N TYR A 282 -5.32 -18.08 -4.27
CA TYR A 282 -5.41 -16.89 -5.11
C TYR A 282 -6.61 -16.93 -6.08
N GLN A 283 -6.92 -18.11 -6.63
CA GLN A 283 -8.04 -18.23 -7.58
C GLN A 283 -9.39 -18.02 -6.87
N GLU A 284 -9.53 -18.50 -5.63
CA GLU A 284 -10.72 -18.25 -4.81
C GLU A 284 -10.85 -16.77 -4.45
N LEU A 285 -9.77 -16.11 -4.03
CA LEU A 285 -9.78 -14.66 -3.77
C LEU A 285 -10.18 -13.86 -5.01
N GLN A 286 -9.65 -14.24 -6.17
CA GLN A 286 -9.99 -13.60 -7.43
C GLN A 286 -11.46 -13.83 -7.81
N GLN A 287 -11.99 -15.03 -7.61
CA GLN A 287 -13.40 -15.33 -7.87
C GLN A 287 -14.31 -14.52 -6.94
N GLN A 288 -14.01 -14.48 -5.64
CA GLN A 288 -14.74 -13.67 -4.66
C GLN A 288 -14.74 -12.19 -5.06
N GLN A 289 -13.59 -11.66 -5.48
CA GLN A 289 -13.48 -10.29 -5.95
C GLN A 289 -14.33 -10.04 -7.21
N LEU A 290 -14.37 -10.97 -8.16
CA LEU A 290 -15.15 -10.85 -9.39
C LEU A 290 -16.65 -10.93 -9.12
N GLU A 291 -17.10 -11.86 -8.27
CA GLU A 291 -18.50 -11.99 -7.84
C GLU A 291 -18.94 -10.70 -7.13
N TYR A 292 -18.11 -10.19 -6.24
CA TYR A 292 -18.34 -8.96 -5.51
C TYR A 292 -18.39 -7.73 -6.44
N SER A 293 -17.44 -7.61 -7.37
CA SER A 293 -17.42 -6.58 -8.41
C SER A 293 -18.70 -6.60 -9.24
N SER A 294 -19.12 -7.79 -9.67
CA SER A 294 -20.31 -7.97 -10.52
C SER A 294 -21.60 -7.52 -9.81
N ASN A 295 -21.62 -7.54 -8.48
CA ASN A 295 -22.74 -7.06 -7.67
C ASN A 295 -22.71 -5.56 -7.44
N ILE A 296 -21.52 -5.00 -7.19
CA ILE A 296 -21.37 -3.56 -6.92
C ILE A 296 -21.44 -2.73 -8.18
N LEU A 297 -20.90 -3.20 -9.30
CA LEU A 297 -20.83 -2.44 -10.55
C LEU A 297 -22.21 -1.93 -11.02
N PRO A 298 -23.28 -2.77 -11.07
CA PRO A 298 -24.62 -2.29 -11.38
C PRO A 298 -25.16 -1.29 -10.36
N VAL A 299 -24.88 -1.50 -9.07
CA VAL A 299 -25.27 -0.58 -7.99
C VAL A 299 -24.59 0.75 -8.23
N ALA A 300 -23.25 0.79 -8.27
CA ALA A 300 -22.41 1.93 -8.55
C ALA A 300 -22.87 2.70 -9.80
N TYR A 301 -23.09 2.01 -10.91
CA TYR A 301 -23.61 2.63 -12.15
C TYR A 301 -24.94 3.34 -11.91
N LYS A 302 -25.88 2.72 -11.18
CA LYS A 302 -27.13 3.38 -10.76
C LYS A 302 -26.88 4.56 -9.82
N LEU A 303 -25.97 4.45 -8.86
CA LEU A 303 -25.60 5.53 -7.93
C LEU A 303 -25.17 6.76 -8.73
N PHE A 304 -24.35 6.52 -9.74
CA PHE A 304 -23.79 7.54 -10.58
C PHE A 304 -24.84 8.22 -11.45
N THR A 305 -25.73 7.46 -12.12
CA THR A 305 -26.76 8.01 -13.03
C THR A 305 -27.78 8.97 -12.39
N GLY A 306 -27.85 9.01 -11.05
CA GLY A 306 -28.78 9.89 -10.33
C GLY A 306 -28.20 11.24 -9.88
N ILE A 307 -26.99 11.62 -10.30
CA ILE A 307 -26.31 12.86 -9.89
C ILE A 307 -26.36 13.90 -11.02
N LYS A 308 -27.11 14.99 -10.84
CA LYS A 308 -27.22 16.06 -11.85
C LYS A 308 -25.85 16.69 -12.14
N ASN A 309 -25.65 17.21 -13.36
CA ASN A 309 -24.42 17.88 -13.83
C ASN A 309 -23.15 17.01 -13.95
N ILE A 310 -23.29 15.68 -14.00
CA ILE A 310 -22.18 14.77 -14.34
C ILE A 310 -22.26 14.37 -15.81
N ASN A 311 -21.12 14.43 -16.52
CA ASN A 311 -21.03 13.97 -17.90
C ASN A 311 -20.83 12.44 -17.94
N TYR A 312 -21.93 11.71 -18.06
CA TYR A 312 -21.95 10.25 -18.14
C TYR A 312 -21.29 9.66 -19.37
N GLN A 313 -20.90 10.46 -20.37
CA GLN A 313 -20.16 9.96 -21.53
C GLN A 313 -18.66 9.76 -21.23
N GLN A 314 -18.16 10.19 -20.07
CA GLN A 314 -16.77 10.01 -19.63
C GLN A 314 -16.57 8.90 -18.58
N ILE A 315 -17.53 7.97 -18.43
CA ILE A 315 -17.33 6.79 -17.59
C ILE A 315 -16.18 5.97 -18.18
N SER A 316 -15.06 5.92 -17.47
CA SER A 316 -13.93 5.11 -17.87
C SER A 316 -14.26 3.64 -17.67
N ARG A 317 -13.87 2.79 -18.64
CA ARG A 317 -13.99 1.33 -18.48
C ARG A 317 -13.13 0.89 -17.29
N PRO A 318 -13.59 -0.09 -16.48
CA PRO A 318 -12.84 -0.59 -15.34
C PRO A 318 -11.45 -1.02 -15.78
N GLN A 319 -10.43 -0.37 -15.23
CA GLN A 319 -9.04 -0.82 -15.33
C GLN A 319 -8.56 -1.16 -13.93
N ASN A 320 -8.07 -2.40 -13.76
CA ASN A 320 -7.54 -2.90 -12.49
C ASN A 320 -8.50 -2.76 -11.29
N GLY A 321 -9.80 -3.00 -11.48
CA GLY A 321 -10.78 -2.94 -10.39
C GLY A 321 -11.10 -1.51 -9.91
N ILE A 322 -10.76 -0.48 -10.70
CA ILE A 322 -11.13 0.91 -10.41
C ILE A 322 -12.03 1.44 -11.52
N GLU A 323 -13.20 1.95 -11.14
CA GLU A 323 -14.09 2.70 -12.02
C GLU A 323 -14.08 4.17 -11.67
N VAL A 324 -14.00 5.01 -12.70
CA VAL A 324 -13.99 6.46 -12.54
C VAL A 324 -15.04 7.09 -13.42
N ILE A 325 -15.79 8.02 -12.81
CA ILE A 325 -16.69 8.93 -13.50
C ILE A 325 -16.23 10.36 -13.28
N ARG A 326 -16.20 11.13 -14.36
CA ARG A 326 -15.78 12.54 -14.34
C ARG A 326 -16.97 13.42 -14.69
N GLY A 327 -17.34 14.28 -13.75
CA GLY A 327 -18.15 15.48 -13.98
C GLY A 327 -17.28 16.72 -14.19
N GLU A 328 -17.91 17.87 -14.36
CA GLU A 328 -17.21 19.15 -14.58
C GLU A 328 -16.40 19.57 -13.35
N ASN A 329 -16.99 19.45 -12.15
CA ASN A 329 -16.36 19.87 -10.89
C ASN A 329 -15.80 18.69 -10.07
N TYR A 330 -16.40 17.50 -10.21
CA TYR A 330 -16.10 16.34 -9.37
C TYR A 330 -15.75 15.09 -10.17
N LYS A 331 -14.99 14.21 -9.55
CA LYS A 331 -14.65 12.88 -10.00
C LYS A 331 -15.10 11.90 -8.93
N LEU A 332 -15.84 10.89 -9.34
CA LEU A 332 -16.22 9.78 -8.49
C LEU A 332 -15.36 8.58 -8.83
N THR A 333 -14.88 7.87 -7.82
CA THR A 333 -14.01 6.72 -7.97
C THR A 333 -14.56 5.56 -7.15
N LEU A 334 -14.93 4.47 -7.79
CA LEU A 334 -15.16 3.20 -7.11
C LEU A 334 -13.87 2.38 -7.23
N ASN A 335 -13.26 2.05 -6.10
CA ASN A 335 -12.14 1.11 -6.03
C ASN A 335 -12.64 -0.21 -5.48
N ILE A 336 -12.86 -1.17 -6.37
CA ILE A 336 -13.39 -2.49 -6.04
C ILE A 336 -12.35 -3.33 -5.28
N ASN A 337 -11.06 -3.09 -5.49
CA ASN A 337 -10.00 -3.81 -4.76
C ASN A 337 -9.92 -3.39 -3.30
N GLN A 338 -10.18 -2.11 -3.02
CA GLN A 338 -10.17 -1.57 -1.66
C GLN A 338 -11.57 -1.50 -1.05
N ASN A 339 -12.58 -1.95 -1.79
CA ASN A 339 -13.98 -1.78 -1.48
C ASN A 339 -14.34 -0.36 -1.01
N THR A 340 -13.80 0.64 -1.69
CA THR A 340 -14.00 2.04 -1.31
C THR A 340 -14.64 2.84 -2.42
N PHE A 341 -15.57 3.70 -2.06
CA PHE A 341 -16.13 4.73 -2.92
C PHE A 341 -15.55 6.08 -2.53
N SER A 342 -14.99 6.84 -3.46
CA SER A 342 -14.49 8.18 -3.16
C SER A 342 -14.99 9.25 -4.12
N VAL A 343 -15.13 10.45 -3.57
CA VAL A 343 -15.44 11.69 -4.29
C VAL A 343 -14.20 12.56 -4.23
N SER A 344 -13.70 13.02 -5.36
CA SER A 344 -12.62 14.01 -5.45
C SER A 344 -13.05 15.15 -6.38
N ARG A 345 -12.33 16.28 -6.40
CA ARG A 345 -12.50 17.27 -7.47
C ARG A 345 -11.95 16.71 -8.79
N ALA A 346 -12.50 17.13 -9.92
CA ALA A 346 -12.21 16.53 -11.24
C ALA A 346 -10.71 16.55 -11.62
N ASN A 347 -9.99 17.56 -11.14
CA ASN A 347 -8.57 17.80 -11.44
C ASN A 347 -7.63 17.68 -10.23
N GLU A 348 -8.12 17.20 -9.10
CA GLU A 348 -7.34 17.08 -7.87
C GLU A 348 -7.10 15.62 -7.49
N LYS A 349 -6.00 15.36 -6.77
CA LYS A 349 -5.73 14.04 -6.18
C LYS A 349 -6.35 13.85 -4.81
N LEU A 350 -6.89 14.91 -4.20
CA LEU A 350 -7.47 14.87 -2.87
C LEU A 350 -8.87 14.23 -2.91
N GLU A 351 -9.05 13.14 -2.18
CA GLU A 351 -10.35 12.52 -1.96
C GLU A 351 -11.09 13.33 -0.89
N LEU A 352 -12.16 14.04 -1.28
CA LEU A 352 -13.02 14.82 -0.38
C LEU A 352 -13.80 13.90 0.56
N ILE A 353 -14.28 12.78 0.03
CA ILE A 353 -14.90 11.71 0.79
C ILE A 353 -14.32 10.41 0.30
N LYS A 354 -14.09 9.49 1.22
CA LYS A 354 -13.83 8.08 0.97
C LYS A 354 -14.69 7.26 1.92
N VAL A 355 -15.60 6.49 1.36
CA VAL A 355 -16.43 5.54 2.11
C VAL A 355 -15.85 4.15 1.92
N ASN A 356 -15.61 3.45 3.00
CA ASN A 356 -15.38 2.01 2.98
C ASN A 356 -16.74 1.30 2.97
N LEU A 357 -16.99 0.53 1.92
CA LEU A 357 -18.26 -0.14 1.69
C LEU A 357 -18.37 -1.47 2.47
N ASP A 358 -17.30 -1.95 3.12
CA ASP A 358 -17.35 -3.13 4.00
C ASP A 358 -18.01 -2.82 5.34
N ASN A 359 -17.89 -1.57 5.80
CA ASN A 359 -18.24 -1.19 7.18
C ASN A 359 -18.90 0.20 7.29
N ASN A 360 -19.26 0.82 6.16
CA ASN A 360 -19.81 2.16 6.02
C ASN A 360 -19.00 3.27 6.71
N GLN A 361 -17.71 3.04 6.98
CA GLN A 361 -16.86 4.07 7.55
C GLN A 361 -16.58 5.12 6.48
N THR A 362 -17.00 6.34 6.77
CA THR A 362 -16.80 7.49 5.89
C THR A 362 -15.64 8.34 6.41
N GLU A 363 -14.58 8.41 5.64
CA GLU A 363 -13.47 9.33 5.81
C GLU A 363 -13.72 10.58 4.97
N ILE A 364 -13.67 11.76 5.58
CA ILE A 364 -13.84 13.04 4.88
C ILE A 364 -12.50 13.79 4.96
N ALA A 365 -12.06 14.41 3.86
CA ALA A 365 -10.89 15.29 3.87
C ALA A 365 -11.06 16.38 4.92
N ARG A 366 -10.06 16.54 5.81
CA ARG A 366 -10.12 17.49 6.92
C ARG A 366 -10.09 18.94 6.40
N GLY A 367 -11.05 19.73 6.88
CA GLY A 367 -11.38 21.09 6.43
C GLY A 367 -12.86 21.43 6.56
N LEU A 368 -13.73 20.41 6.69
CA LEU A 368 -15.08 20.49 7.24
C LEU A 368 -15.06 19.97 8.67
N THR A 369 -15.69 20.66 9.62
CA THR A 369 -15.69 20.28 11.04
C THR A 369 -16.91 19.43 11.39
N GLU A 370 -16.86 18.68 12.50
CA GLU A 370 -18.05 18.00 13.06
C GLU A 370 -19.19 18.99 13.39
N SER A 371 -18.88 20.27 13.69
CA SER A 371 -19.91 21.31 13.85
C SER A 371 -20.59 21.68 12.53
N ASP A 372 -19.90 21.59 11.38
CA ASP A 372 -20.50 21.91 10.07
C ASP A 372 -21.45 20.80 9.58
N VAL A 373 -21.18 19.55 9.97
CA VAL A 373 -21.98 18.36 9.63
C VAL A 373 -23.19 18.18 10.55
N SER A 374 -23.10 18.65 11.81
CA SER A 374 -24.20 18.58 12.79
C SER A 374 -25.40 19.50 12.52
N CYS A 375 -25.33 20.33 11.48
CA CYS A 375 -26.40 21.22 11.04
C CYS A 375 -27.46 20.53 10.16
N TRP A 376 -27.28 19.26 9.81
CA TRP A 376 -28.13 18.58 8.83
C TRP A 376 -29.41 18.07 9.50
N GLN A 377 -30.56 18.66 9.13
CA GLN A 377 -31.86 18.11 9.50
C GLN A 377 -32.22 16.95 8.57
N GLU A 378 -32.68 15.87 9.20
CA GLU A 378 -33.25 14.69 8.57
C GLU A 378 -34.42 15.11 7.67
N ILE A 379 -34.31 14.88 6.36
CA ILE A 379 -35.42 15.04 5.44
C ILE A 379 -36.22 13.74 5.51
N GLU A 380 -37.40 13.78 6.14
CA GLU A 380 -38.38 12.71 5.99
C GLU A 380 -38.73 12.54 4.51
N VAL A 381 -38.49 11.32 4.02
CA VAL A 381 -38.82 10.94 2.65
C VAL A 381 -40.34 10.85 2.54
N GLU A 382 -40.98 11.92 2.07
CA GLU A 382 -42.35 11.84 1.59
C GLU A 382 -42.38 10.94 0.35
N ASN A 383 -42.80 9.70 0.59
CA ASN A 383 -43.30 8.69 -0.35
C ASN A 383 -42.31 7.55 -0.76
N PRO A 384 -42.17 6.51 0.09
CA PRO A 384 -41.37 5.32 -0.22
C PRO A 384 -41.90 4.47 -1.41
N GLU A 385 -43.11 4.71 -1.92
CA GLU A 385 -43.66 3.96 -3.07
C GLU A 385 -42.97 4.30 -4.41
N ILE A 386 -42.33 5.47 -4.54
CA ILE A 386 -41.58 5.83 -5.76
C ILE A 386 -40.28 5.01 -5.88
N LEU A 387 -39.73 4.54 -4.76
CA LEU A 387 -38.58 3.63 -4.74
C LEU A 387 -38.99 2.17 -5.04
N GLN A 388 -40.20 1.75 -4.65
CA GLN A 388 -40.71 0.40 -4.96
C GLN A 388 -40.91 0.15 -6.46
N ASN A 389 -41.31 1.17 -7.22
CA ASN A 389 -41.47 1.02 -8.69
C ASN A 389 -40.12 1.02 -9.44
N ALA A 390 -39.02 1.45 -8.80
CA ALA A 390 -37.67 1.38 -9.37
C ALA A 390 -36.94 0.07 -9.01
N THR A 391 -37.49 -0.73 -8.09
CA THR A 391 -36.92 -2.01 -7.64
C THR A 391 -37.40 -3.22 -8.44
N GLU A 392 -38.44 -3.12 -9.28
CA GLU A 392 -39.06 -4.29 -9.92
C GLU A 392 -38.16 -5.03 -10.93
N ASP A 393 -37.09 -4.40 -11.45
CA ASP A 393 -36.15 -5.04 -12.39
C ASP A 393 -34.81 -5.50 -11.77
N ILE A 394 -34.64 -5.43 -10.45
CA ILE A 394 -33.39 -5.87 -9.76
C ILE A 394 -33.63 -7.20 -9.05
N SER A 395 -34.16 -8.19 -9.76
CA SER A 395 -34.38 -9.51 -9.20
C SER A 395 -33.19 -10.45 -9.40
N TYR A 396 -31.95 -10.00 -9.24
CA TYR A 396 -30.79 -10.92 -9.24
C TYR A 396 -29.60 -10.35 -8.43
N ASN A 397 -29.67 -10.35 -7.10
CA ASN A 397 -28.66 -11.01 -6.24
C ASN A 397 -28.97 -10.92 -4.74
N GLN A 398 -28.64 -11.99 -4.01
CA GLN A 398 -29.15 -12.36 -2.66
C GLN A 398 -28.49 -11.65 -1.47
N ASN A 399 -27.96 -10.43 -1.60
CA ASN A 399 -27.32 -9.75 -0.45
C ASN A 399 -27.96 -8.39 -0.16
N GLU A 400 -29.18 -8.44 0.37
CA GLU A 400 -30.03 -7.28 0.68
C GLU A 400 -29.34 -6.27 1.63
N SER A 401 -28.48 -6.74 2.56
CA SER A 401 -27.76 -5.86 3.50
C SER A 401 -26.79 -4.92 2.79
N ILE A 402 -25.95 -5.46 1.89
CA ILE A 402 -24.94 -4.68 1.15
C ILE A 402 -25.62 -3.70 0.19
N GLN A 403 -26.75 -4.10 -0.40
CA GLN A 403 -27.54 -3.21 -1.26
C GLN A 403 -28.14 -2.04 -0.48
N GLN A 404 -28.71 -2.31 0.70
CA GLN A 404 -29.31 -1.29 1.54
C GLN A 404 -28.27 -0.29 2.07
N GLU A 405 -27.13 -0.78 2.57
CA GLU A 405 -26.03 0.04 3.06
C GLU A 405 -25.41 0.92 1.95
N ALA A 406 -25.28 0.37 0.73
CA ALA A 406 -24.84 1.13 -0.42
C ALA A 406 -25.85 2.24 -0.79
N LEU A 407 -27.15 1.97 -0.72
CA LEU A 407 -28.20 2.95 -1.00
C LEU A 407 -28.21 4.11 0.03
N GLU A 408 -27.99 3.82 1.30
CA GLU A 408 -27.89 4.82 2.36
C GLU A 408 -26.66 5.72 2.17
N THR A 409 -25.51 5.13 1.88
CA THR A 409 -24.27 5.83 1.53
C THR A 409 -24.47 6.79 0.34
N VAL A 410 -25.29 6.39 -0.63
CA VAL A 410 -25.55 7.18 -1.85
C VAL A 410 -26.42 8.38 -1.58
N SER A 411 -27.41 8.22 -0.70
CA SER A 411 -28.24 9.32 -0.25
C SER A 411 -27.36 10.41 0.37
N ALA A 412 -26.45 10.02 1.25
CA ALA A 412 -25.51 10.93 1.91
C ALA A 412 -24.57 11.63 0.91
N VAL A 413 -24.00 10.90 -0.05
CA VAL A 413 -23.10 11.49 -1.07
C VAL A 413 -23.85 12.47 -1.99
N LYS A 414 -25.07 12.13 -2.42
CA LYS A 414 -25.90 13.03 -3.25
C LYS A 414 -26.25 14.32 -2.52
N GLN A 415 -26.58 14.22 -1.24
CA GLN A 415 -26.84 15.38 -0.40
C GLN A 415 -25.61 16.28 -0.27
N LEU A 416 -24.42 15.71 -0.07
CA LEU A 416 -23.20 16.51 0.01
C LEU A 416 -22.85 17.16 -1.34
N LEU A 417 -22.92 16.44 -2.45
CA LEU A 417 -22.63 17.01 -3.77
C LEU A 417 -23.58 18.18 -4.08
N LYS A 418 -24.87 18.03 -3.77
CA LYS A 418 -25.86 19.10 -3.89
C LYS A 418 -25.49 20.31 -3.01
N PHE A 419 -25.11 20.08 -1.76
CA PHE A 419 -24.67 21.14 -0.85
C PHE A 419 -23.42 21.88 -1.36
N LEU A 420 -22.43 21.15 -1.87
CA LEU A 420 -21.20 21.76 -2.37
C LEU A 420 -21.42 22.58 -3.66
N ASP A 421 -22.33 22.13 -4.53
CA ASP A 421 -22.73 22.87 -5.73
C ASP A 421 -23.56 24.12 -5.38
N GLU A 422 -24.52 24.02 -4.45
CA GLU A 422 -25.39 25.15 -4.05
C GLU A 422 -24.65 26.29 -3.35
N ASN A 423 -23.45 26.03 -2.83
CA ASN A 423 -22.65 27.01 -2.09
C ASN A 423 -21.40 27.49 -2.85
N GLU A 424 -21.33 27.24 -4.17
CA GLU A 424 -20.30 27.77 -5.08
C GLU A 424 -18.86 27.68 -4.51
N PHE A 425 -18.48 26.53 -3.96
CA PHE A 425 -17.13 26.34 -3.40
C PHE A 425 -16.04 26.38 -4.50
N GLU A 426 -15.58 27.58 -4.88
CA GLU A 426 -14.46 27.81 -5.79
C GLU A 426 -13.11 27.39 -5.18
N SER A 427 -12.13 27.07 -6.03
CA SER A 427 -10.78 26.64 -5.63
C SER A 427 -9.84 27.81 -5.27
N ALA A 428 -8.91 27.52 -4.34
CA ALA A 428 -7.68 28.25 -3.96
C ALA A 428 -7.83 29.23 -2.77
N ASN A 429 -7.03 29.09 -1.70
CA ASN A 429 -5.76 29.83 -1.64
C ASN A 429 -4.69 29.27 -0.67
N PHE A 430 -4.85 28.06 -0.12
CA PHE A 430 -3.87 27.50 0.81
C PHE A 430 -3.66 26.00 0.60
N TYR A 431 -2.39 25.59 0.62
CA TYR A 431 -2.02 24.18 0.73
C TYR A 431 -1.61 23.91 2.18
N PHE A 432 -2.25 22.93 2.81
CA PHE A 432 -1.90 22.45 4.14
C PHE A 432 -1.25 21.08 4.02
N ALA A 433 -0.15 20.87 4.74
CA ALA A 433 0.43 19.55 4.91
C ALA A 433 0.82 19.36 6.39
N GLN A 434 0.44 18.22 6.97
CA GLN A 434 0.97 17.79 8.26
C GLN A 434 2.08 16.76 8.03
N THR A 435 3.23 16.97 8.66
CA THR A 435 4.37 16.04 8.63
C THR A 435 4.83 15.77 10.06
N GLY A 436 4.34 14.69 10.66
CA GLY A 436 4.55 14.42 12.09
C GLY A 436 3.79 15.41 12.97
N ASP A 437 4.45 16.00 13.97
CA ASP A 437 3.87 17.03 14.85
C ASP A 437 3.86 18.44 14.23
N ASP A 438 4.44 18.62 13.03
CA ASP A 438 4.55 19.90 12.34
C ASP A 438 3.45 20.09 11.27
N ILE A 439 2.98 21.33 11.10
CA ILE A 439 2.03 21.76 10.04
C ILE A 439 2.72 22.80 9.13
N ILE A 440 2.61 22.61 7.82
CA ILE A 440 3.14 23.49 6.77
C ILE A 440 1.99 24.10 5.98
N ILE A 441 2.09 25.42 5.70
CA ILE A 441 1.13 26.18 4.89
C ILE A 441 1.86 26.92 3.76
N THR A 442 1.33 26.91 2.52
CA THR A 442 1.91 27.68 1.40
C THR A 442 0.85 28.23 0.43
N THR A 443 1.18 29.33 -0.27
CA THR A 443 0.34 30.06 -1.24
C THR A 443 0.91 30.00 -2.67
N GLN A 444 0.12 30.41 -3.66
CA GLN A 444 0.40 30.19 -5.09
C GLN A 444 1.43 31.16 -5.71
N ASP A 445 1.72 32.32 -5.11
CA ASP A 445 2.57 33.37 -5.70
C ASP A 445 4.08 33.24 -5.37
N ARG A 446 4.48 32.16 -4.71
CA ARG A 446 5.85 31.90 -4.22
C ARG A 446 6.38 32.95 -3.21
N SER A 447 5.52 33.77 -2.60
CA SER A 447 5.87 34.41 -1.34
C SER A 447 6.00 33.30 -0.28
N ARG A 448 7.22 33.08 0.21
CA ARG A 448 7.48 32.02 1.20
C ARG A 448 7.31 32.62 2.58
N GLU A 449 6.30 32.17 3.31
CA GLU A 449 6.31 32.21 4.78
C GLU A 449 6.22 30.78 5.32
N ILE A 450 7.18 30.44 6.18
CA ILE A 450 7.25 29.18 6.93
C ILE A 450 7.07 29.57 8.39
N LEU A 451 6.07 28.99 9.06
CA LEU A 451 5.88 29.12 10.50
C LEU A 451 6.07 27.76 11.17
N ARG A 452 6.88 27.76 12.22
CA ARG A 452 7.21 26.62 13.09
C ARG A 452 7.00 27.07 14.53
N THR A 453 6.41 26.24 15.38
CA THR A 453 6.47 26.42 16.85
C THR A 453 6.66 25.05 17.50
N ALA A 454 7.75 24.83 18.23
CA ALA A 454 7.69 24.99 19.68
C ALA A 454 8.78 25.85 20.34
N ASP A 455 9.79 26.37 19.62
CA ASP A 455 10.77 27.29 20.23
C ASP A 455 11.07 28.51 19.34
N ASN A 456 10.31 29.59 19.61
CA ASN A 456 10.62 31.01 19.41
C ASN A 456 10.61 31.68 18.00
N ILE A 457 9.85 32.80 17.98
CA ILE A 457 9.85 34.03 17.14
C ILE A 457 9.10 34.01 15.80
N VAL A 458 8.23 35.02 15.62
CA VAL A 458 7.57 35.42 14.37
C VAL A 458 8.06 36.83 13.95
N MET A 459 8.45 37.01 12.68
CA MET A 459 8.65 38.32 12.05
C MET A 459 7.76 38.46 10.81
N PHE A 460 7.32 39.70 10.52
CA PHE A 460 6.33 40.03 9.48
C PHE A 460 6.93 41.01 8.46
N ASN A 461 6.58 40.88 7.17
CA ASN A 461 6.84 41.92 6.17
C ASN A 461 5.67 42.03 5.16
N PRO A 462 4.75 43.00 5.29
CA PRO A 462 3.57 43.09 4.42
C PRO A 462 3.85 43.86 3.12
N THR A 463 3.20 43.44 2.02
CA THR A 463 3.04 44.26 0.81
C THR A 463 1.88 45.26 0.95
N PRO A 464 1.84 46.32 0.11
CA PRO A 464 1.06 47.54 0.39
C PRO A 464 -0.48 47.45 0.28
N GLU A 465 -1.06 46.35 -0.20
CA GLU A 465 -2.50 46.30 -0.55
C GLU A 465 -3.43 45.95 0.63
N ASP A 466 -2.91 45.50 1.77
CA ASP A 466 -3.73 45.10 2.93
C ASP A 466 -3.88 46.20 4.01
N SER A 467 -3.89 47.48 3.62
CA SER A 467 -3.98 48.61 4.55
C SER A 467 -5.26 48.62 5.40
N GLU A 468 -6.41 48.23 4.85
CA GLU A 468 -7.71 48.25 5.55
C GLU A 468 -7.84 47.09 6.55
N ARG A 469 -7.39 45.89 6.16
CA ARG A 469 -7.38 44.69 7.01
C ARG A 469 -6.34 44.78 8.12
N LEU A 470 -5.19 45.41 7.87
CA LEU A 470 -4.22 45.76 8.91
C LEU A 470 -4.78 46.75 9.93
N LYS A 471 -5.70 47.63 9.53
CA LYS A 471 -6.37 48.57 10.42
C LYS A 471 -7.35 47.86 11.35
N GLN A 472 -8.18 46.97 10.78
CA GLN A 472 -9.15 46.17 11.51
C GLN A 472 -8.48 45.17 12.45
N LEU A 473 -7.39 44.52 12.01
CA LEU A 473 -6.61 43.61 12.86
C LEU A 473 -5.88 44.36 13.97
N ARG A 474 -5.37 45.57 13.70
CA ARG A 474 -4.79 46.43 14.76
C ARG A 474 -5.84 46.84 15.78
N GLU A 475 -7.04 47.25 15.37
CA GLU A 475 -8.14 47.56 16.29
C GLU A 475 -8.57 46.34 17.10
N PHE A 476 -8.67 45.17 16.46
CA PHE A 476 -9.01 43.91 17.12
C PHE A 476 -7.96 43.52 18.18
N LEU A 477 -6.67 43.56 17.83
CA LEU A 477 -5.59 43.24 18.76
C LEU A 477 -5.46 44.28 19.87
N HIS A 478 -5.73 45.56 19.59
CA HIS A 478 -5.65 46.62 20.60
C HIS A 478 -6.80 46.58 21.61
N ASN A 479 -7.94 46.00 21.22
CA ASN A 479 -9.11 45.84 22.07
C ASN A 479 -9.14 44.50 22.84
N ASN A 480 -8.34 43.50 22.42
CA ASN A 480 -8.41 42.13 22.96
C ASN A 480 -7.10 41.60 23.58
N LEU A 481 -5.99 42.35 23.51
CA LEU A 481 -4.73 42.00 24.19
C LEU A 481 -4.45 42.96 25.34
N ASP A 482 -4.11 42.42 26.51
CA ASP A 482 -3.56 43.20 27.61
C ASP A 482 -2.07 43.45 27.35
N TYR A 483 -1.72 44.66 26.88
CA TYR A 483 -0.33 45.03 26.60
C TYR A 483 0.56 45.13 27.84
N GLN A 484 0.04 44.86 29.04
CA GLN A 484 0.83 44.71 30.27
C GLN A 484 1.21 43.27 30.58
N ASP A 485 0.79 42.30 29.76
CA ASP A 485 1.25 40.91 29.85
C ASP A 485 2.78 40.84 29.58
N PRO A 486 3.60 40.35 30.54
CA PRO A 486 5.05 40.31 30.42
C PRO A 486 5.57 39.40 29.28
N ASP A 487 4.73 38.52 28.75
CA ASP A 487 5.06 37.65 27.61
C ASP A 487 4.84 38.33 26.25
N ILE A 488 4.23 39.53 26.22
CA ILE A 488 4.02 40.32 25.01
C ILE A 488 5.10 41.40 24.88
N ARG A 489 6.03 41.26 23.93
CA ARG A 489 7.06 42.28 23.64
C ARG A 489 6.94 42.87 22.24
N ARG A 490 6.92 44.20 22.16
CA ARG A 490 6.88 44.96 20.90
C ARG A 490 8.30 45.05 20.30
N VAL A 491 8.57 44.28 19.25
CA VAL A 491 9.85 44.38 18.52
C VAL A 491 9.65 45.24 17.27
N ARG A 492 10.37 46.36 17.16
CA ARG A 492 10.45 47.18 15.93
C ARG A 492 11.79 46.92 15.26
N GLY A 493 11.77 46.27 14.10
CA GLY A 493 12.94 46.08 13.23
C GLY A 493 12.72 46.79 11.89
N ARG A 494 13.81 47.32 11.32
CA ARG A 494 13.89 48.00 10.02
C ARG A 494 13.82 47.04 8.85
#